data_AF-A0A661TMJ9-F1
#
_entry.id   AF-A0A661TMJ9-F1
#
_cell.length_a   1.000
_cell.length_b   1.000
_cell.length_c   1.000
_cell.angle_alpha   90.00
_cell.angle_beta   90.00
_cell.angle_gamma   90.00
#
_symmetry.space_group_name_H-M   'P 1'
#
loop_
_entity.id
_entity.type
_entity.pdbx_description
1 polymer ?
#
loop_
_entity_poly.entity_id
_entity_poly.type
_entity_poly.pdbx_seq_one_letter_code
_entity_poly.pdbx_strand_id
1 'polypeptide(L)'
;MRKIIKIQFFILLVGSIFAWSNFTIELFDWLNNKACTTGCSATGEVVNPFLTPCFYGALFFALAFILSILLFIGSREKKAKPEIQAPKPEQNTGQTN
;
A
#
# COMPACT_ATOMS: atom_id res chain seq x y z
N MET A 1 23.55 7.10 -3.05
CA MET A 1 22.56 6.05 -3.33
C MET A 1 22.23 5.16 -2.13
N ARG A 2 23.18 4.65 -1.35
CA ARG A 2 22.89 3.78 -0.17
C ARG A 2 21.97 4.42 0.89
N LYS A 3 22.04 5.74 1.08
CA LYS A 3 21.20 6.47 2.06
C LYS A 3 19.71 6.47 1.66
N ILE A 4 19.42 6.59 0.36
CA ILE A 4 18.05 6.62 -0.17
C ILE A 4 17.41 5.24 -0.02
N ILE A 5 18.14 4.16 -0.31
CA ILE A 5 17.65 2.78 -0.15
C ILE A 5 17.33 2.49 1.33
N LYS A 6 18.18 2.95 2.26
CA LYS A 6 17.91 2.81 3.70
C LYS A 6 16.63 3.53 4.12
N ILE A 7 16.40 4.74 3.60
CA ILE A 7 15.19 5.53 3.87
C ILE A 7 13.95 4.86 3.26
N GLN A 8 14.05 4.39 2.01
CA GLN A 8 12.98 3.66 1.34
C GLN A 8 12.56 2.44 2.16
N PHE A 9 13.54 1.64 2.59
CA PHE A 9 13.31 0.44 3.40
C PHE A 9 12.67 0.80 4.74
N PHE A 10 13.15 1.86 5.40
CA PHE A 10 12.61 2.30 6.69
C PHE A 10 11.15 2.76 6.57
N ILE A 11 10.83 3.58 5.55
CA ILE A 11 9.46 4.05 5.30
C ILE A 11 8.53 2.87 4.99
N LEU A 12 8.96 1.92 4.16
CA LEU A 12 8.17 0.73 3.83
C LEU A 12 7.94 -0.17 5.05
N LEU A 13 8.94 -0.31 5.91
CA LEU A 13 8.85 -1.10 7.14
C LEU A 13 7.87 -0.45 8.13
N VAL A 14 8.03 0.85 8.41
CA VAL A 14 7.15 1.57 9.34
C VAL A 14 5.71 1.61 8.81
N GLY A 15 5.53 1.89 7.51
CA GLY A 15 4.21 1.88 6.88
C GLY A 15 3.55 0.50 6.89
N SER A 16 4.33 -0.58 6.67
CA SER A 16 3.84 -1.95 6.77
C SER A 16 3.39 -2.29 8.19
N ILE A 17 4.20 -1.99 9.20
CA ILE A 17 3.83 -2.24 10.61
C ILE A 17 2.55 -1.48 10.94
N PHE A 18 2.47 -0.19 10.61
CA PHE A 18 1.29 0.62 10.89
C PHE A 18 0.02 0.05 10.24
N ALA A 19 0.08 -0.29 8.96
CA ALA A 19 -1.08 -0.84 8.24
C ALA A 19 -1.49 -2.23 8.78
N TRP A 20 -0.52 -3.12 9.02
CA TRP A 20 -0.79 -4.45 9.58
C TRP A 20 -1.30 -4.41 11.01
N SER A 21 -0.81 -3.50 11.85
CA SER A 21 -1.33 -3.32 13.22
C SER A 21 -2.79 -2.91 13.21
N ASN A 22 -3.16 -1.89 12.40
CA ASN A 22 -4.55 -1.46 12.29
C ASN A 22 -5.46 -2.54 11.72
N PHE A 23 -5.02 -3.25 10.67
CA PHE A 23 -5.78 -4.38 10.10
C PHE A 23 -5.95 -5.53 11.11
N THR A 24 -4.91 -5.84 11.90
CA THR A 24 -4.97 -6.93 12.89
C THR A 24 -5.93 -6.60 14.02
N ILE A 25 -5.96 -5.35 14.49
CA ILE A 25 -6.92 -4.89 15.50
C ILE A 25 -8.35 -5.04 14.95
N GLU A 26 -8.59 -4.54 13.73
CA GLU A 26 -9.89 -4.64 13.06
C GLU A 26 -10.33 -6.10 12.86
N LEU A 27 -9.43 -6.97 12.43
CA LEU A 27 -9.69 -8.41 12.25
C LEU A 27 -9.98 -9.11 13.58
N PHE A 28 -9.23 -8.76 14.64
CA PHE A 28 -9.41 -9.35 15.96
C PHE A 28 -10.73 -8.90 16.59
N ASP A 29 -11.09 -7.63 16.45
CA ASP A 29 -12.37 -7.11 16.95
C ASP A 29 -13.56 -7.71 16.18
N TRP A 30 -13.41 -7.91 14.86
CA TRP A 30 -14.38 -8.63 14.02
C TRP A 30 -14.54 -10.09 14.45
N LEU A 31 -13.44 -10.82 14.69
CA LEU A 31 -13.47 -12.21 15.16
C LEU A 31 -14.11 -12.35 16.55
N ASN A 32 -14.01 -11.33 17.41
CA ASN A 32 -14.59 -11.32 18.75
C ASN A 32 -16.03 -10.77 18.80
N ASN A 33 -16.70 -10.59 17.65
CA ASN A 33 -18.07 -10.06 17.54
C ASN A 33 -18.28 -8.72 18.27
N LYS A 34 -17.24 -7.86 18.35
CA LYS A 34 -17.42 -6.52 18.88
C LYS A 34 -18.22 -5.71 17.85
N ALA A 35 -19.44 -5.31 18.25
CA ALA A 35 -20.39 -4.62 17.38
C ALA A 35 -19.95 -3.20 16.93
N CYS A 36 -18.83 -2.69 17.46
CA CYS A 36 -18.32 -1.36 17.13
C CYS A 36 -16.79 -1.40 17.02
N THR A 37 -16.27 -1.57 15.81
CA THR A 37 -14.83 -1.60 15.51
C THR A 37 -14.41 -0.29 14.85
N THR A 38 -13.11 -0.06 14.71
CA THR A 38 -12.54 1.12 14.04
C THR A 38 -13.04 1.34 12.60
N GLY A 39 -13.64 0.32 11.98
CA GLY A 39 -14.26 0.36 10.65
C GLY A 39 -15.78 0.55 10.60
N CYS A 40 -16.46 0.84 11.72
CA CYS A 40 -17.91 1.01 11.69
C CYS A 40 -18.36 2.10 10.70
N SER A 41 -19.00 1.65 9.62
CA SER A 41 -19.88 2.49 8.82
C SER A 41 -20.97 3.07 9.72
N ALA A 42 -21.36 4.33 9.50
CA ALA A 42 -22.48 4.97 10.19
C ALA A 42 -23.81 4.18 10.07
N THR A 43 -23.86 3.15 9.22
CA THR A 43 -24.99 2.25 8.99
C THR A 43 -25.04 1.02 9.92
N GLY A 44 -24.04 0.78 10.78
CA GLY A 44 -24.10 -0.34 11.76
C GLY A 44 -24.00 -1.74 11.16
N GLU A 45 -23.67 -1.88 9.87
CA GLU A 45 -23.38 -3.18 9.25
C GLU A 45 -21.95 -3.61 9.56
N VAL A 46 -21.80 -4.91 9.84
CA VAL A 46 -20.51 -5.60 9.95
C VAL A 46 -19.87 -5.59 8.57
N VAL A 47 -19.09 -4.56 8.29
CA VAL A 47 -18.35 -4.43 7.03
C VAL A 47 -17.21 -5.44 7.00
N ASN A 48 -17.07 -6.16 5.89
CA ASN A 48 -16.02 -7.16 5.72
C ASN A 48 -14.63 -6.49 5.91
N PRO A 49 -13.78 -6.96 6.84
CA PRO A 49 -12.49 -6.33 7.15
C PRO A 49 -11.53 -6.29 5.94
N PHE A 50 -11.75 -7.13 4.94
CA PHE A 50 -11.00 -7.19 3.69
C PHE A 50 -11.31 -6.07 2.69
N LEU A 51 -12.39 -5.31 2.86
CA LEU A 51 -12.70 -4.15 2.02
C LEU A 51 -12.32 -2.82 2.69
N THR A 52 -11.64 -2.88 3.83
CA THR A 52 -11.24 -1.68 4.57
C THR A 52 -10.00 -1.03 3.95
N PRO A 53 -9.85 0.31 4.06
CA PRO A 53 -8.65 1.00 3.60
C PRO A 53 -7.37 0.48 4.26
N CYS A 54 -7.47 -0.06 5.49
CA CYS A 54 -6.35 -0.68 6.22
C CYS A 54 -5.81 -1.93 5.52
N PHE A 55 -6.70 -2.79 4.99
CA PHE A 55 -6.31 -3.98 4.24
C PHE A 55 -5.59 -3.61 2.93
N TYR A 56 -6.15 -2.68 2.16
CA TYR A 56 -5.51 -2.22 0.92
C TYR A 56 -4.16 -1.55 1.20
N GLY A 57 -4.06 -0.74 2.26
CA GLY A 57 -2.80 -0.16 2.72
C GLY A 57 -1.75 -1.23 3.03
N ALA A 58 -2.12 -2.26 3.80
CA ALA A 58 -1.23 -3.37 4.11
C ALA A 58 -0.77 -4.11 2.85
N LEU A 59 -1.66 -4.30 1.87
CA LEU A 59 -1.35 -4.94 0.59
C LEU A 59 -0.36 -4.11 -0.23
N PHE A 60 -0.58 -2.81 -0.37
CA PHE A 60 0.31 -1.92 -1.14
C PHE A 60 1.69 -1.80 -0.49
N PHE A 61 1.77 -1.66 0.84
CA PHE A 61 3.06 -1.63 1.52
C PHE A 61 3.80 -2.96 1.40
N ALA A 62 3.09 -4.10 1.49
CA ALA A 62 3.69 -5.42 1.28
C ALA A 62 4.23 -5.57 -0.16
N LEU A 63 3.45 -5.19 -1.17
CA LEU A 63 3.88 -5.21 -2.57
C LEU A 63 5.12 -4.34 -2.80
N ALA A 64 5.12 -3.13 -2.28
CA ALA A 64 6.26 -2.23 -2.40
C ALA A 64 7.51 -2.75 -1.66
N PHE A 65 7.34 -3.42 -0.51
CA PHE A 65 8.42 -4.07 0.21
C PHE A 65 9.00 -5.26 -0.57
N ILE A 66 8.15 -6.10 -1.16
CA ILE A 66 8.55 -7.20 -2.04
C ILE A 66 9.32 -6.67 -3.25
N LEU A 67 8.82 -5.63 -3.92
CA LEU A 67 9.52 -4.99 -5.04
C LEU A 67 10.88 -4.44 -4.62
N SER A 68 10.97 -3.84 -3.43
CA SER A 68 12.25 -3.36 -2.89
C SER A 68 13.25 -4.50 -2.66
N ILE A 69 12.79 -5.67 -2.17
CA ILE A 69 13.62 -6.87 -2.00
C ILE A 69 14.06 -7.42 -3.37
N LEU A 70 13.12 -7.55 -4.31
CA LEU A 70 13.40 -8.04 -5.66
C LEU A 70 14.40 -7.15 -6.39
N LEU A 71 14.26 -5.83 -6.29
CA LEU A 71 15.23 -4.88 -6.83
C LEU A 71 16.59 -5.04 -6.16
N PHE A 72 16.65 -5.23 -4.85
CA PHE A 72 17.92 -5.42 -4.15
C PHE A 72 18.64 -6.72 -4.57
N ILE A 73 17.89 -7.80 -4.79
CA ILE A 73 18.43 -9.08 -5.28
C ILE A 73 18.84 -8.97 -6.75
N GLY A 74 17.99 -8.37 -7.60
CA GLY A 74 18.23 -8.18 -9.04
C GLY A 74 19.29 -7.12 -9.40
N SER A 75 19.61 -6.22 -8.47
CA SER A 75 20.69 -5.21 -8.62
C SER A 75 22.09 -5.83 -8.76
N ARG A 76 22.24 -7.14 -8.51
CA ARG A 76 23.47 -7.89 -8.82
C ARG A 76 23.66 -8.10 -10.32
N GLU A 77 22.62 -8.02 -11.16
CA GLU A 77 22.73 -8.39 -12.58
C GLU A 77 22.52 -7.27 -13.60
N LYS A 78 21.71 -6.22 -13.42
CA LYS A 78 21.53 -5.21 -14.49
C LYS A 78 21.33 -3.77 -14.01
N LYS A 79 22.21 -2.87 -14.48
CA LYS A 79 21.89 -1.45 -14.70
C LYS A 79 20.74 -1.37 -15.71
N ALA A 80 19.50 -1.40 -15.27
CA ALA A 80 18.35 -1.08 -16.12
C ALA A 80 17.46 -0.08 -15.38
N LYS A 81 17.65 1.19 -15.77
CA LYS A 81 16.87 2.38 -15.46
C LYS A 81 15.37 2.06 -15.35
N PRO A 82 14.72 2.18 -14.18
CA PRO A 82 13.28 2.29 -14.13
C PRO A 82 12.94 3.71 -14.59
N GLU A 83 12.54 3.84 -15.85
CA GLU A 83 11.88 5.02 -16.35
C GLU A 83 10.57 5.13 -15.58
N ILE A 84 10.54 6.07 -14.63
CA ILE A 84 9.34 6.56 -13.98
C ILE A 84 8.45 7.06 -15.12
N GLN A 85 7.47 6.25 -15.50
CA GLN A 85 6.42 6.67 -16.42
C GLN A 85 5.69 7.83 -15.74
N ALA A 86 6.01 9.06 -16.15
CA ALA A 86 5.30 10.23 -15.70
C ALA A 86 3.80 10.05 -16.00
N PRO A 87 2.89 10.44 -15.08
CA PRO A 87 1.48 10.54 -15.42
C PRO A 87 1.35 11.50 -16.61
N LYS A 88 0.83 10.98 -17.72
CA LYS A 88 0.54 11.77 -18.92
C LYS A 88 -0.48 12.85 -18.51
N PRO A 89 -0.19 14.15 -18.69
CA PRO A 89 -1.20 15.16 -18.46
C PRO A 89 -2.33 14.97 -19.46
N GLU A 90 -3.54 14.96 -18.90
CA GLU A 90 -4.81 15.17 -19.55
C GLU A 90 -4.72 16.37 -20.51
N GLN A 91 -5.00 16.19 -21.80
CA GLN A 91 -5.49 17.27 -22.66
C GLN A 91 -6.47 16.71 -23.69
N ASN A 92 -7.74 16.79 -23.31
CA ASN A 92 -8.85 17.04 -24.23
C ASN A 92 -8.55 18.28 -25.07
N THR A 93 -8.88 18.26 -26.36
CA THR A 93 -9.71 19.27 -27.07
C THR A 93 -9.65 18.94 -28.56
N GLY A 94 -10.82 18.73 -29.16
CA GLY A 94 -10.95 18.44 -30.58
C GLY A 94 -10.49 19.60 -31.47
N GLN A 95 -9.94 19.24 -32.62
CA GLN A 95 -9.99 20.07 -33.82
C GLN A 95 -10.51 19.21 -34.97
N THR A 96 -11.80 19.33 -35.22
CA THR A 96 -12.41 19.01 -36.51
C THR A 96 -12.48 20.30 -37.32
N ASN A 97 -11.83 20.26 -38.49
CA ASN A 97 -12.00 21.10 -39.69
C ASN A 97 -11.58 22.57 -39.62
#